data_AF-J2PBZ5-F1
#
_entry.id   AF-J2PBZ5-F1
#
_cell.length_a   1.000
_cell.length_b   1.000
_cell.length_c   1.000
_cell.angle_alpha   90.00
_cell.angle_beta   90.00
_cell.angle_gamma   90.00
#
_symmetry.space_group_name_H-M   'P 1'
#
loop_
_entity.id
_entity.type
_entity.pdbx_description
1 polymer ?
#
loop_
_entity_poly.entity_id
_entity_poly.type
_entity_poly.pdbx_seq_one_letter_code
_entity_poly.pdbx_strand_id
1 'polypeptide(L)'
;MVIFWHKACALAGAGVRMPRPGDEAGPPPQRIDYHLPHDVDLFAAIFKDEAADSSWSLNDVWHEVQKALDPFGEIEKGEPPVVRTARIAYPETVTVETPDGPQPLAELYLGMAMWIEPEFVTARDALKVDYASLAGGSLQRIEFSSARTHDWRLSLQAPAGSSDIADLRTGGNWPVNASERSPDAPERNQD
;
A
#
# COMPACT_ATOMS: atom_id res chain seq x y z
N MET A 1 -4.46 -27.41 -0.39
CA MET A 1 -3.82 -26.18 0.13
C MET A 1 -4.06 -25.09 -0.89
N VAL A 2 -4.49 -23.92 -0.46
CA VAL A 2 -4.71 -22.75 -1.33
C VAL A 2 -3.58 -21.76 -1.05
N ILE A 3 -3.03 -21.13 -2.09
CA ILE A 3 -1.95 -20.15 -1.96
C ILE A 3 -2.50 -18.79 -2.38
N PHE A 4 -2.37 -17.81 -1.50
CA PHE A 4 -2.63 -16.41 -1.80
C PHE A 4 -1.30 -15.69 -1.97
N TRP A 5 -1.24 -14.77 -2.93
CA TRP A 5 -0.03 -13.99 -3.19
C TRP A 5 -0.27 -12.55 -2.78
N HIS A 6 0.59 -12.05 -1.90
CA HIS A 6 0.46 -10.71 -1.34
C HIS A 6 1.63 -9.86 -1.79
N LYS A 7 1.31 -8.69 -2.36
CA LYS A 7 2.27 -7.60 -2.53
C LYS A 7 2.59 -7.04 -1.15
N ALA A 8 3.86 -7.00 -0.79
CA ALA A 8 4.34 -6.48 0.49
C ALA A 8 5.51 -5.54 0.26
N CYS A 9 5.67 -4.57 1.15
CA CYS A 9 6.77 -3.62 1.09
C CYS A 9 7.18 -3.15 2.49
N ALA A 10 8.42 -2.66 2.58
CA ALA A 10 8.95 -1.99 3.75
C ALA A 10 9.79 -0.77 3.32
N LEU A 11 9.84 0.25 4.16
CA LEU A 11 10.75 1.37 3.95
C LEU A 11 12.19 0.86 4.04
N ALA A 12 12.94 0.98 2.94
CA ALA A 12 14.37 0.68 2.92
C ALA A 12 15.19 1.92 3.35
N GLY A 13 14.67 3.11 3.10
CA GLY A 13 15.22 4.37 3.58
C GLY A 13 14.56 5.57 2.92
N ALA A 14 14.65 6.73 3.57
CA ALA A 14 14.18 7.98 3.01
C ALA A 14 15.31 9.04 3.09
N GLY A 15 15.69 9.57 1.93
CA GLY A 15 16.70 10.60 1.79
C GLY A 15 16.09 11.94 1.43
N VAL A 16 16.56 13.00 2.09
CA VAL A 16 16.17 14.38 1.86
C VAL A 16 17.32 15.12 1.18
N ARG A 17 16.98 15.87 0.14
CA ARG A 17 17.86 16.85 -0.48
C ARG A 17 17.31 18.25 -0.22
N MET A 18 18.16 19.13 0.28
CA MET A 18 17.84 20.53 0.55
C MET A 18 18.08 21.37 -0.73
N PRO A 19 17.38 22.51 -0.89
CA PRO A 19 17.63 23.43 -1.99
C PRO A 19 19.07 23.97 -1.97
N ARG A 20 19.72 24.08 -3.14
CA ARG A 20 21.04 24.71 -3.26
C ARG A 20 21.03 25.86 -4.29
N PRO A 21 21.82 26.92 -4.06
CA PRO A 21 21.99 27.98 -5.05
C PRO A 21 22.53 27.41 -6.37
N GLY A 22 21.80 27.62 -7.48
CA GLY A 22 22.21 27.16 -8.81
C GLY A 22 21.67 25.79 -9.22
N ASP A 23 20.76 25.18 -8.44
CA ASP A 23 20.06 23.94 -8.82
C ASP A 23 19.23 24.06 -10.11
N GLU A 24 19.01 25.28 -10.62
CA GLU A 24 18.34 25.53 -11.91
C GLU A 24 19.20 25.16 -13.14
N ALA A 25 20.51 24.99 -12.99
CA ALA A 25 21.46 24.84 -14.10
C ALA A 25 22.15 23.46 -14.14
N GLY A 26 21.36 22.38 -14.29
CA GLY A 26 21.87 21.06 -14.65
C GLY A 26 21.22 19.91 -13.88
N PRO A 27 21.46 18.64 -14.26
CA PRO A 27 20.99 17.50 -13.48
C PRO A 27 21.67 17.54 -12.09
N PRO A 28 20.91 17.64 -10.99
CA PRO A 28 21.49 17.75 -9.67
C PRO A 28 22.34 16.50 -9.38
N PRO A 29 23.50 16.64 -8.70
CA PRO A 29 24.17 15.48 -8.14
C PRO A 29 23.19 14.80 -7.17
N GLN A 30 23.11 13.45 -7.21
CA GLN A 30 22.29 12.61 -6.31
C GLN A 30 22.85 12.59 -4.88
N ARG A 31 23.24 13.75 -4.37
CA ARG A 31 23.80 13.91 -3.04
C ARG A 31 22.66 14.20 -2.09
N ILE A 32 22.29 13.18 -1.32
CA ILE A 32 21.38 13.26 -0.18
C ILE A 32 22.07 14.08 0.91
N ASP A 33 21.38 15.09 1.43
CA ASP A 33 21.90 15.96 2.50
C ASP A 33 21.60 15.35 3.87
N TYR A 34 20.46 14.68 3.99
CA TYR A 34 19.99 14.10 5.23
C TYR A 34 19.25 12.79 4.98
N HIS A 35 19.46 11.80 5.84
CA HIS A 35 18.67 10.57 5.85
C HIS A 35 17.74 10.61 7.04
N LEU A 36 16.44 10.39 6.79
CA LEU A 36 15.49 10.21 7.88
C LEU A 36 15.87 8.98 8.71
N PRO A 37 15.63 9.00 10.04
CA PRO A 37 15.92 7.87 10.90
C PRO A 37 15.19 6.59 10.44
N HIS A 38 15.79 5.43 10.69
CA HIS A 38 15.19 4.14 10.31
C HIS A 38 13.91 3.81 11.11
N ASP A 39 13.74 4.42 12.28
CA ASP A 39 12.61 4.29 13.19
C ASP A 39 11.60 5.44 13.04
N VAL A 40 11.69 6.23 11.98
CA VAL A 40 10.72 7.30 11.69
C VAL A 40 9.30 6.73 11.64
N ASP A 41 8.36 7.40 12.32
CA ASP A 41 6.95 7.05 12.23
C ASP A 41 6.43 7.35 10.82
N LEU A 42 6.08 6.29 10.09
CA LEU A 42 5.64 6.37 8.70
C LEU A 42 4.30 7.09 8.54
N PHE A 43 3.51 7.22 9.61
CA PHE A 43 2.20 7.86 9.62
C PHE A 43 2.22 9.26 10.23
N ALA A 44 3.33 9.65 10.87
CA ALA A 44 3.49 11.01 11.35
C ALA A 44 3.59 11.99 10.17
N ALA A 45 2.88 13.11 10.28
CA ALA A 45 2.97 14.19 9.32
C ALA A 45 4.30 14.93 9.49
N ILE A 46 5.31 14.51 8.73
CA ILE A 46 6.67 15.07 8.79
C ILE A 46 6.96 16.05 7.65
N PHE A 47 6.10 16.11 6.64
CA PHE A 47 6.20 17.08 5.56
C PHE A 47 5.11 18.13 5.70
N LYS A 48 5.46 19.39 5.44
CA LYS A 48 4.52 20.51 5.53
C LYS A 48 4.71 21.47 4.37
N ASP A 49 3.63 21.83 3.69
CA ASP A 49 3.58 22.93 2.73
C ASP A 49 3.01 24.17 3.41
N GLU A 50 3.85 25.20 3.60
CA GLU A 50 3.44 26.44 4.24
C GLU A 50 2.47 27.26 3.38
N ALA A 51 2.53 27.14 2.05
CA ALA A 51 1.67 27.90 1.16
C ALA A 51 0.25 27.32 1.09
N ALA A 52 0.14 26.00 1.14
CA ALA A 52 -1.14 25.29 1.10
C ALA A 52 -1.73 24.97 2.48
N ASP A 53 -1.01 25.27 3.57
CA ASP A 53 -1.33 24.87 4.95
C ASP A 53 -1.69 23.38 5.06
N SER A 54 -0.87 22.54 4.43
CA SER A 54 -1.10 21.10 4.35
C SER A 54 0.11 20.34 4.88
N SER A 55 -0.14 19.14 5.41
CA SER A 55 0.90 18.28 5.95
C SER A 55 0.61 16.82 5.62
N TRP A 56 1.66 16.03 5.41
CA TRP A 56 1.53 14.62 5.04
C TRP A 56 2.70 13.78 5.55
N SER A 57 2.49 12.46 5.53
CA SER A 57 3.42 11.45 6.02
C SER A 57 4.18 10.75 4.90
N LEU A 58 5.18 9.91 5.24
CA LEU A 58 5.84 9.03 4.27
C LEU A 58 4.86 8.02 3.65
N ASN A 59 3.89 7.54 4.45
CA ASN A 59 2.86 6.63 3.94
C ASN A 59 1.98 7.30 2.88
N ASP A 60 1.63 8.57 3.06
CA ASP A 60 0.86 9.33 2.05
C ASP A 60 1.66 9.48 0.75
N VAL A 61 2.96 9.79 0.85
CA VAL A 61 3.85 9.84 -0.33
C VAL A 61 3.88 8.49 -1.04
N TRP A 62 4.00 7.40 -0.29
CA TRP A 62 4.00 6.05 -0.86
C TRP A 62 2.69 5.72 -1.58
N HIS A 63 1.55 6.15 -1.05
CA HIS A 63 0.26 6.00 -1.72
C HIS A 63 0.21 6.76 -3.05
N GLU A 64 0.73 7.98 -3.11
CA GLU A 64 0.81 8.74 -4.38
C GLU A 64 1.73 8.07 -5.40
N VAL A 65 2.86 7.51 -4.97
CA VAL A 65 3.75 6.72 -5.83
C VAL A 65 3.02 5.51 -6.43
N GLN A 66 2.23 4.79 -5.62
CA GLN A 66 1.42 3.65 -6.10
C GLN A 66 0.31 4.04 -7.07
N LYS A 67 -0.25 5.26 -6.96
CA LYS A 67 -1.24 5.76 -7.91
C LYS A 67 -0.60 6.12 -9.26
N ALA A 68 0.62 6.64 -9.23
CA ALA A 68 1.32 7.12 -10.41
C ALA A 68 2.03 6.02 -11.21
N LEU A 69 2.46 4.93 -10.55
CA LEU A 69 3.31 3.89 -11.12
C LEU A 69 2.80 2.48 -10.77
N ASP A 70 3.27 1.44 -11.46
CA ASP A 70 3.16 0.05 -10.98
C ASP A 70 4.48 -0.35 -10.28
N PRO A 71 4.66 -0.06 -8.98
CA PRO A 71 5.94 -0.26 -8.32
C PRO A 71 6.30 -1.74 -8.17
N PHE A 72 5.33 -2.64 -8.29
CA PHE A 72 5.53 -4.10 -8.25
C PHE A 72 5.67 -4.73 -9.63
N GLY A 73 5.62 -3.94 -10.72
CA GLY A 73 5.84 -4.45 -12.07
C GLY A 73 7.17 -5.19 -12.15
N GLU A 74 7.20 -6.34 -12.83
CA GLU A 74 8.40 -7.20 -12.99
C GLU A 74 8.89 -7.92 -11.73
N ILE A 75 8.26 -7.75 -10.56
CA ILE A 75 8.59 -8.56 -9.38
C ILE A 75 7.92 -9.93 -9.51
N GLU A 76 8.72 -10.99 -9.50
CA GLU A 76 8.21 -12.36 -9.53
C GLU A 76 7.78 -12.87 -8.14
N LYS A 77 6.87 -13.84 -8.14
CA LYS A 77 6.30 -14.43 -6.93
C LYS A 77 7.34 -15.28 -6.20
N GLY A 78 7.55 -14.99 -4.92
CA GLY A 78 8.48 -15.75 -4.06
C GLY A 78 9.95 -15.33 -4.18
N GLU A 79 10.25 -14.34 -5.02
CA GLU A 79 11.62 -13.79 -5.11
C GLU A 79 11.99 -12.94 -3.89
N PRO A 80 13.29 -12.77 -3.60
CA PRO A 80 13.78 -11.87 -2.56
C PRO A 80 13.32 -10.41 -2.77
N PRO A 81 13.26 -9.60 -1.70
CA PRO A 81 12.89 -8.19 -1.81
C PRO A 81 13.77 -7.39 -2.78
N VAL A 82 13.12 -6.66 -3.67
CA VAL A 82 13.75 -5.71 -4.60
C VAL A 82 13.57 -4.30 -4.06
N VAL A 83 14.68 -3.56 -3.92
CA VAL A 83 14.62 -2.15 -3.53
C VAL A 83 14.46 -1.28 -4.76
N ARG A 84 13.45 -0.42 -4.78
CA ARG A 84 13.29 0.65 -5.78
C ARG A 84 13.17 1.99 -5.07
N THR A 85 13.68 3.03 -5.72
CA THR A 85 13.69 4.40 -5.16
C THR A 85 12.88 5.32 -6.04
N ALA A 86 11.83 5.91 -5.48
CA ALA A 86 11.12 7.03 -6.09
C ALA A 86 11.86 8.33 -5.78
N ARG A 87 11.99 9.21 -6.78
CA ARG A 87 12.55 10.56 -6.62
C ARG A 87 11.44 11.57 -6.88
N ILE A 88 11.13 12.37 -5.86
CA ILE A 88 10.01 13.30 -5.89
C ILE A 88 10.56 14.71 -5.63
N ALA A 89 10.28 15.63 -6.55
CA ALA A 89 10.65 17.04 -6.38
C ALA A 89 9.52 17.81 -5.70
N TYR A 90 9.89 18.73 -4.83
CA TYR A 90 8.97 19.60 -4.10
C TYR A 90 9.30 21.08 -4.34
N PRO A 91 8.30 21.97 -4.28
CA PRO A 91 8.54 23.41 -4.32
C PRO A 91 9.19 23.88 -3.01
N GLU A 92 9.83 25.07 -3.04
CA GLU A 92 10.54 25.65 -1.89
C GLU A 92 9.65 25.95 -0.67
N THR A 93 8.33 25.89 -0.84
CA THR A 93 7.34 26.08 0.25
C THR A 93 7.19 24.85 1.14
N VAL A 94 7.77 23.72 0.73
CA VAL A 94 7.69 22.46 1.48
C VAL A 94 8.89 22.33 2.41
N THR A 95 8.60 22.00 3.65
CA THR A 95 9.58 21.68 4.68
C THR A 95 9.41 20.23 5.16
N VAL A 96 10.47 19.69 5.72
CA VAL A 96 10.49 18.40 6.41
C VAL A 96 10.95 18.58 7.85
N GLU A 97 10.24 17.96 8.78
CA GLU A 97 10.61 17.92 10.19
C GLU A 97 11.84 17.01 10.37
N THR A 98 12.90 17.56 10.96
CA THR A 98 14.12 16.84 11.32
C THR A 98 14.42 17.01 12.81
N PRO A 99 15.33 16.20 13.40
CA PRO A 99 15.76 16.39 14.79
C PRO A 99 16.34 17.79 15.08
N ASP A 100 16.89 18.46 14.06
CA ASP A 100 17.44 19.82 14.15
C ASP A 100 16.38 20.91 13.87
N GLY A 101 15.12 20.50 13.69
CA GLY A 101 13.98 21.36 13.35
C GLY A 101 13.54 21.26 11.88
N PRO A 102 12.53 22.05 11.48
CA PRO A 102 12.05 22.07 10.10
C PRO A 102 13.14 22.53 9.13
N GLN A 103 13.33 21.78 8.04
CA GLN A 103 14.29 22.09 6.98
C GLN A 103 13.58 22.18 5.62
N PRO A 104 13.96 23.09 4.71
CA PRO A 104 13.41 23.14 3.36
C PRO A 104 13.69 21.85 2.58
N LEU A 105 12.68 21.37 1.83
CA LEU A 105 12.74 20.14 1.04
C LEU A 105 12.76 20.49 -0.46
N ALA A 106 13.84 20.15 -1.15
CA ALA A 106 13.89 20.21 -2.61
C ALA A 106 13.47 18.87 -3.23
N GLU A 107 14.03 17.76 -2.74
CA GLU A 107 13.70 16.43 -3.24
C GLU A 107 13.67 15.37 -2.13
N LEU A 108 12.74 14.44 -2.26
CA LEU A 108 12.63 13.24 -1.45
C LEU A 108 13.02 12.01 -2.30
N TYR A 109 13.90 11.19 -1.74
CA TYR A 109 14.28 9.89 -2.25
C TYR A 109 13.66 8.81 -1.36
N LEU A 110 12.55 8.22 -1.81
CA LEU A 110 11.82 7.20 -1.07
C LEU A 110 12.20 5.80 -1.57
N GLY A 111 13.06 5.12 -0.82
CA GLY A 111 13.47 3.74 -1.10
C GLY A 111 12.52 2.73 -0.45
N MET A 112 11.88 1.89 -1.25
CA MET A 112 10.98 0.84 -0.80
C MET A 112 11.53 -0.53 -1.20
N ALA A 113 11.73 -1.41 -0.21
CA ALA A 113 11.94 -2.84 -0.46
C ALA A 113 10.58 -3.48 -0.73
N MET A 114 10.45 -4.22 -1.82
CA MET A 114 9.17 -4.78 -2.29
C MET A 114 9.32 -6.24 -2.67
N TRP A 115 8.32 -7.06 -2.34
CA TRP A 115 8.28 -8.48 -2.66
C TRP A 115 6.85 -8.98 -2.82
N ILE A 116 6.70 -10.17 -3.41
CA ILE A 116 5.42 -10.86 -3.52
C ILE A 116 5.54 -12.20 -2.79
N GLU A 117 4.92 -12.30 -1.62
CA GLU A 117 5.03 -13.48 -0.75
C GLU A 117 3.78 -14.37 -0.78
N PRO A 118 3.96 -15.69 -0.59
CA PRO A 118 2.84 -16.61 -0.47
C PRO A 118 2.27 -16.66 0.95
N GLU A 119 0.95 -16.63 1.07
CA GLU A 119 0.21 -17.05 2.24
C GLU A 119 -0.43 -18.42 1.96
N PHE A 120 -0.04 -19.43 2.74
CA PHE A 120 -0.53 -20.79 2.59
C PHE A 120 -1.73 -21.02 3.51
N VAL A 121 -2.88 -21.34 2.91
CA VAL A 121 -4.13 -21.59 3.64
C VAL A 121 -4.47 -23.07 3.54
N THR A 122 -4.64 -23.72 4.69
CA THR A 122 -5.01 -25.13 4.74
C THR A 122 -6.46 -25.33 4.30
N ALA A 123 -6.82 -26.54 3.88
CA ALA A 123 -8.22 -26.86 3.57
C ALA A 123 -9.15 -26.80 4.80
N ARG A 124 -8.59 -26.78 6.01
CA ARG A 124 -9.33 -26.61 7.25
C ARG A 124 -9.66 -25.14 7.52
N ASP A 125 -8.71 -24.24 7.22
CA ASP A 125 -8.88 -22.79 7.40
C ASP A 125 -9.65 -22.17 6.23
N ALA A 126 -9.51 -22.75 5.04
CA ALA A 126 -10.34 -22.44 3.87
C ALA A 126 -11.68 -23.16 4.00
N LEU A 127 -12.69 -22.46 4.51
CA LEU A 127 -14.06 -22.96 4.53
C LEU A 127 -14.62 -22.94 3.10
N LYS A 128 -14.75 -24.13 2.49
CA LYS A 128 -15.40 -24.30 1.18
C LYS A 128 -16.90 -24.52 1.38
N VAL A 129 -17.72 -23.61 0.86
CA VAL A 129 -19.19 -23.73 0.84
C VAL A 129 -19.63 -23.92 -0.61
N ASP A 130 -20.43 -24.95 -0.87
CA ASP A 130 -21.04 -25.20 -2.18
C ASP A 130 -22.54 -24.92 -2.09
N TYR A 131 -23.03 -23.97 -2.88
CA TYR A 131 -24.44 -23.65 -2.99
C TYR A 131 -24.98 -24.30 -4.25
N ALA A 132 -25.76 -25.38 -4.11
CA ALA A 132 -26.48 -25.95 -5.24
C ALA A 132 -27.72 -25.09 -5.55
N SER A 133 -27.75 -24.44 -6.72
CA SER A 133 -28.96 -23.81 -7.25
C SER A 133 -29.76 -24.81 -8.08
N LEU A 134 -31.07 -24.90 -7.82
CA LEU A 134 -32.01 -25.69 -8.64
C LEU A 134 -32.15 -25.16 -10.08
N ALA A 135 -31.65 -23.96 -10.38
CA ALA A 135 -31.90 -23.25 -11.64
C ALA A 135 -30.65 -23.04 -12.53
N GLY A 136 -29.55 -23.79 -12.33
CA GLY A 136 -28.51 -23.91 -13.37
C GLY A 136 -27.09 -23.51 -13.00
N GLY A 137 -26.61 -23.90 -11.81
CA GLY A 137 -25.18 -23.92 -11.51
C GLY A 137 -24.92 -23.90 -10.02
N SER A 138 -24.09 -24.83 -9.52
CA SER A 138 -23.57 -24.72 -8.17
C SER A 138 -22.57 -23.57 -8.10
N LEU A 139 -22.52 -22.85 -6.97
CA LEU A 139 -21.50 -21.82 -6.70
C LEU A 139 -20.57 -22.35 -5.61
N GLN A 140 -19.27 -22.26 -5.84
CA GLN A 140 -18.26 -22.57 -4.83
C GLN A 140 -17.68 -21.30 -4.26
N ARG A 141 -17.73 -21.17 -2.94
CA ARG A 141 -17.12 -20.09 -2.18
C ARG A 141 -16.05 -20.63 -1.25
N ILE A 142 -14.90 -19.97 -1.20
CA ILE A 142 -13.83 -20.21 -0.23
C ILE A 142 -13.74 -18.98 0.66
N GLU A 143 -13.79 -19.15 1.97
CA GLU A 143 -13.55 -18.08 2.95
C GLU A 143 -12.42 -18.47 3.90
N PHE A 144 -11.54 -17.51 4.24
CA PHE A 144 -10.51 -17.70 5.25
C PHE A 144 -10.17 -16.37 5.93
N SER A 145 -9.62 -16.46 7.14
CA SER A 145 -9.02 -15.32 7.82
C SER A 145 -7.52 -15.29 7.51
N SER A 146 -6.99 -14.14 7.09
CA SER A 146 -5.56 -14.00 6.85
C SER A 146 -4.79 -14.17 8.15
N ALA A 147 -3.78 -15.04 8.15
CA ALA A 147 -2.87 -15.23 9.26
C ALA A 147 -2.00 -13.99 9.52
N ARG A 148 -1.95 -13.03 8.58
CA ARG A 148 -1.12 -11.82 8.70
C ARG A 148 -1.78 -10.77 9.59
N THR A 149 -3.03 -10.46 9.30
CA THR A 149 -3.76 -9.38 9.97
C THR A 149 -4.78 -9.91 10.97
N HIS A 150 -5.13 -11.20 10.90
CA HIS A 150 -6.15 -11.90 11.70
C HIS A 150 -7.58 -11.36 11.55
N ASP A 151 -7.73 -10.07 11.24
CA ASP A 151 -9.00 -9.36 11.07
C ASP A 151 -9.51 -9.40 9.63
N TRP A 152 -8.68 -9.75 8.64
CA TRP A 152 -9.12 -9.80 7.25
C TRP A 152 -9.69 -11.16 6.89
N ARG A 153 -10.99 -11.21 6.61
CA ARG A 153 -11.68 -12.30 5.94
C ARG A 153 -11.65 -12.07 4.44
N LEU A 154 -11.02 -12.99 3.75
CA LEU A 154 -10.98 -13.06 2.29
C LEU A 154 -11.98 -14.09 1.81
N SER A 155 -12.71 -13.76 0.75
CA SER A 155 -13.66 -14.65 0.10
C SER A 155 -13.48 -14.68 -1.41
N LEU A 156 -13.42 -15.89 -1.95
CA LEU A 156 -13.35 -16.18 -3.38
C LEU A 156 -14.59 -16.96 -3.79
N GLN A 157 -15.25 -16.61 -4.88
CA GLN A 157 -16.46 -17.28 -5.37
C GLN A 157 -16.40 -17.51 -6.88
N ALA A 158 -16.75 -18.71 -7.33
CA ALA A 158 -16.85 -19.05 -8.75
C ALA A 158 -17.94 -20.11 -9.00
N PRO A 159 -18.47 -20.26 -10.22
CA PRO A 159 -19.30 -21.39 -10.60
C PRO A 159 -18.56 -22.73 -10.39
N ALA A 160 -19.25 -23.71 -9.85
CA ALA A 160 -18.71 -25.04 -9.59
C ALA A 160 -18.31 -25.70 -10.90
N GLY A 161 -17.03 -26.07 -11.01
CA GLY A 161 -16.46 -26.67 -12.21
C GLY A 161 -15.95 -25.66 -13.24
N SER A 162 -16.10 -24.35 -13.01
CA SER A 162 -15.39 -23.36 -13.83
C SER A 162 -13.89 -23.43 -13.58
N SER A 163 -13.12 -23.38 -14.66
CA SER A 163 -11.66 -23.20 -14.66
C SER A 163 -11.25 -21.83 -15.20
N ASP A 164 -12.22 -20.98 -15.56
CA ASP A 164 -11.96 -19.65 -16.08
C ASP A 164 -11.77 -18.66 -14.91
N ILE A 165 -10.64 -17.94 -14.92
CA ILE A 165 -10.34 -16.93 -13.93
C ILE A 165 -11.29 -15.72 -14.01
N ALA A 166 -11.88 -15.45 -15.17
CA ALA A 166 -12.83 -14.36 -15.37
C ALA A 166 -14.13 -14.54 -14.55
N ASP A 167 -14.46 -15.80 -14.21
CA ASP A 167 -15.60 -16.16 -13.39
C ASP A 167 -15.35 -15.98 -11.88
N LEU A 168 -14.08 -15.77 -11.49
CA LEU A 168 -13.70 -15.57 -10.10
C LEU A 168 -14.20 -14.20 -9.61
N ARG A 169 -14.98 -14.23 -8.54
CA ARG A 169 -15.37 -13.06 -7.76
C ARG A 169 -14.59 -13.08 -6.45
N THR A 170 -14.11 -11.90 -6.04
CA THR A 170 -13.37 -11.74 -4.80
C THR A 170 -14.09 -10.72 -3.92
N GLY A 171 -14.07 -10.93 -2.61
CA GLY A 171 -14.63 -10.01 -1.62
C GLY A 171 -13.94 -10.18 -0.29
N GLY A 172 -13.89 -9.14 0.52
CA GLY A 172 -13.30 -9.20 1.86
C GLY A 172 -13.63 -7.97 2.68
N ASN A 173 -13.41 -8.03 3.98
CA ASN A 173 -13.52 -6.88 4.88
C ASN A 173 -12.20 -6.11 4.94
N TRP A 174 -11.72 -5.71 3.76
CA TRP A 174 -10.53 -4.88 3.63
C TRP A 174 -10.65 -3.63 4.51
N PRO A 175 -9.54 -3.10 5.05
CA PRO A 175 -9.57 -1.84 5.75
C PRO A 175 -10.05 -0.78 4.76
N VAL A 176 -11.27 -0.30 4.97
CA VAL A 176 -11.79 0.87 4.28
C VAL A 176 -10.94 2.04 4.74
N ASN A 177 -10.38 2.83 3.80
CA ASN A 177 -9.68 4.05 4.15
C ASN A 177 -10.58 4.87 5.10
N ALA A 178 -10.02 5.42 6.17
CA ALA A 178 -10.81 6.20 7.14
C ALA A 178 -11.56 7.37 6.49
N SER A 179 -11.14 7.80 5.29
CA SER A 179 -11.83 8.79 4.45
C SER A 179 -13.12 8.31 3.78
N GLU A 180 -13.42 7.01 3.78
CA GLU A 180 -14.68 6.44 3.26
C GLU A 180 -15.68 6.11 4.37
N ARG A 181 -15.33 6.31 5.66
CA ARG A 181 -16.31 6.34 6.74
C ARG A 181 -17.02 7.68 6.74
N SER A 182 -17.97 7.84 5.82
CA SER A 182 -18.99 8.87 6.00
C SER A 182 -19.73 8.59 7.33
N PRO A 183 -19.93 9.59 8.21
CA PRO A 183 -20.64 9.39 9.48
C PRO A 183 -22.13 9.05 9.31
N ASP A 184 -22.67 9.14 8.10
CA ASP A 184 -24.09 8.99 7.80
C ASP A 184 -24.39 7.62 7.17
N ALA A 185 -24.48 6.59 8.00
CA ALA A 185 -25.29 5.41 7.69
C ALA A 185 -26.29 5.20 8.83
N PRO A 186 -27.58 5.47 8.63
CA PRO A 186 -28.57 5.29 9.69
C PRO A 186 -28.68 3.82 10.05
N GLU A 187 -28.61 3.54 11.35
CA GLU A 187 -28.99 2.25 11.94
C GLU A 187 -30.39 1.88 11.43
N ARG A 188 -30.47 0.84 10.59
CA ARG A 188 -31.75 0.20 10.32
C ARG A 188 -32.10 -0.62 11.54
N ASN A 189 -32.98 -0.05 12.37
CA ASN A 189 -33.71 -0.77 13.39
C ASN A 189 -34.32 -2.04 12.78
N GLN A 190 -34.05 -3.15 13.44
CA GLN A 190 -34.77 -4.41 13.24
C GLN A 190 -36.11 -4.27 13.99
N ASP A 191 -37.20 -4.37 13.23
CA ASP A 191 -38.50 -4.84 13.71
C ASP A 191 -38.81 -6.15 12.97
#